data_AF-A0A316NIY6-F1
#
_entry.id   AF-A0A316NIY6-F1
#
_cell.length_a   1.000
_cell.length_b   1.000
_cell.length_c   1.000
_cell.angle_alpha   90.00
_cell.angle_beta   90.00
_cell.angle_gamma   90.00
#
_symmetry.space_group_name_H-M   'P 1'
#
loop_
_entity.id
_entity.type
_entity.pdbx_description
1 polymer ?
#
loop_
_entity_poly.entity_id
_entity_poly.type
_entity_poly.pdbx_seq_one_letter_code
_entity_poly.pdbx_strand_id
1 'polypeptide(L)'
;YRDWAIIRSDLLETEQGSQAVWVEYYVSGVVVNSFKRSLIVYGTGDNGCKSQYTLNPGTVTPGTYDGSSYRFRNTAHFSCTCNSFSYELK
;
A
#
# COMPACT_ATOMS: atom_id res chain seq x y z
N TYR A 1 -0.22 17.44 -13.43
CA TYR A 1 0.44 16.12 -13.46
C TYR A 1 0.11 15.42 -12.15
N ARG A 2 -0.29 14.14 -12.15
CA ARG A 2 -0.52 13.40 -10.90
C ARG A 2 0.82 12.83 -10.43
N ASP A 3 1.25 13.31 -9.27
CA ASP A 3 2.52 12.99 -8.60
C ASP A 3 2.64 11.51 -8.20
N TRP A 4 1.49 10.86 -8.01
CA TRP A 4 1.35 9.42 -7.78
C TRP A 4 -0.08 8.97 -8.10
N ALA A 5 -0.28 7.68 -8.28
CA ALA A 5 -1.61 7.07 -8.19
C ALA A 5 -1.52 5.57 -7.89
N ILE A 6 -2.60 5.03 -7.31
CA ILE A 6 -2.82 3.60 -7.20
C ILE A 6 -3.12 3.04 -8.59
N ILE A 7 -2.40 1.99 -8.98
CA ILE A 7 -2.64 1.25 -10.23
C ILE A 7 -3.68 0.17 -9.97
N ARG A 8 -3.47 -0.65 -8.93
CA ARG A 8 -4.38 -1.71 -8.51
C ARG A 8 -4.12 -2.14 -7.08
N SER A 9 -5.14 -2.70 -6.46
CA SER A 9 -5.06 -3.30 -5.12
C SER A 9 -5.97 -4.50 -5.02
N ASP A 10 -5.52 -5.53 -4.34
CA ASP A 10 -6.20 -6.81 -4.24
C ASP A 10 -6.18 -7.30 -2.79
N LEU A 11 -7.32 -7.84 -2.34
CA LEU A 11 -7.38 -8.56 -1.08
C LEU A 11 -6.81 -9.97 -1.29
N LEU A 12 -5.91 -10.37 -0.41
CA LEU A 12 -5.28 -11.68 -0.38
C LEU A 12 -5.73 -12.42 0.89
N GLU A 13 -6.22 -13.63 0.71
CA GLU A 13 -6.37 -14.58 1.80
C GLU A 13 -4.99 -15.20 2.10
N THR A 14 -4.56 -15.18 3.36
CA THR A 14 -3.32 -15.84 3.78
C THR A 14 -3.62 -17.16 4.48
N GLU A 15 -2.63 -18.07 4.54
CA GLU A 15 -2.77 -19.46 5.02
C GLU A 15 -3.25 -19.63 6.48
N GLN A 16 -3.50 -18.53 7.20
CA GLN A 16 -3.91 -18.52 8.63
C GLN A 16 -5.25 -17.82 8.85
N GLY A 17 -6.03 -17.56 7.80
CA GLY A 17 -7.24 -16.73 7.87
C GLY A 17 -6.95 -15.25 8.16
N SER A 18 -5.67 -14.86 8.16
CA SER A 18 -5.23 -13.47 8.20
C SER A 18 -5.42 -12.85 6.82
N GLN A 19 -5.76 -11.58 6.80
CA GLN A 19 -6.07 -10.85 5.58
C GLN A 19 -4.86 -9.99 5.21
N ALA A 20 -4.51 -9.95 3.94
CA ALA A 20 -3.45 -9.08 3.45
C ALA A 20 -3.97 -8.27 2.26
N VAL A 21 -3.56 -7.02 2.15
CA VAL A 21 -3.90 -6.18 1.00
C VAL A 21 -2.63 -5.92 0.21
N TRP A 22 -2.63 -6.39 -1.02
CA TRP A 22 -1.59 -6.13 -1.97
C TRP A 22 -1.91 -4.82 -2.71
N VAL A 23 -0.94 -3.91 -2.81
CA VAL A 23 -1.11 -2.62 -3.49
C VAL A 23 0.05 -2.35 -4.43
N GLU A 24 -0.29 -1.98 -5.66
CA GLU A 24 0.63 -1.44 -6.65
C GLU A 24 0.26 0.00 -6.99
N TYR A 25 1.26 0.88 -6.93
CA TYR A 25 1.09 2.31 -7.18
C TYR A 25 2.30 2.84 -7.94
N TYR A 26 2.07 3.90 -8.71
CA TYR A 26 3.14 4.61 -9.38
C TYR A 26 3.44 5.91 -8.62
N VAL A 27 4.71 6.31 -8.66
CA VAL A 27 5.17 7.62 -8.20
C VAL A 27 6.03 8.23 -9.30
N SER A 28 5.79 9.50 -9.62
CA SER A 28 6.66 10.24 -10.54
C SER A 28 8.05 10.41 -9.93
N GLY A 29 9.12 10.22 -10.71
CA GLY A 29 10.50 10.35 -10.24
C GLY A 29 10.84 11.72 -9.65
N VAL A 30 10.09 12.76 -10.02
CA VAL A 30 10.19 14.10 -9.41
C VAL A 30 9.85 14.07 -7.92
N VAL A 31 8.91 13.19 -7.56
CA VAL A 31 8.33 13.14 -6.23
C VAL A 31 9.03 12.10 -5.39
N VAL A 32 9.63 11.06 -5.97
CA VAL A 32 10.33 9.99 -5.23
C VAL A 32 11.35 10.52 -4.20
N ASN A 33 12.18 11.51 -4.56
CA ASN A 33 13.14 12.14 -3.63
C ASN A 33 12.46 12.96 -2.50
N SER A 34 11.17 13.27 -2.63
CA SER A 34 10.36 14.02 -1.67
C SER A 34 9.12 13.26 -1.18
N PHE A 35 8.98 11.98 -1.54
CA PHE A 35 7.77 11.20 -1.30
C PHE A 35 7.76 10.76 0.16
N LYS A 36 7.39 11.70 1.02
CA LYS A 36 7.17 11.48 2.45
C LYS A 36 5.73 11.05 2.75
N ARG A 37 4.90 10.89 1.70
CA ARG A 37 3.53 10.43 1.86
C ARG A 37 3.56 8.93 2.03
N SER A 38 3.13 8.47 3.20
CA SER A 38 2.82 7.06 3.38
C SER A 38 1.43 6.77 2.83
N LEU A 39 1.28 5.64 2.14
CA LEU A 39 -0.02 5.13 1.77
C LEU A 39 -0.56 4.36 2.97
N ILE A 40 -1.75 4.69 3.44
CA ILE A 40 -2.35 4.04 4.59
C ILE A 40 -3.45 3.08 4.11
N VAL A 41 -3.33 1.82 4.51
CA VAL A 41 -4.34 0.79 4.29
C VAL A 41 -5.10 0.58 5.59
N TYR A 42 -6.39 0.89 5.58
CA TYR A 42 -7.30 0.60 6.68
C TYR A 42 -8.02 -0.69 6.40
N GLY A 43 -7.85 -1.68 7.27
CA GLY A 43 -8.56 -2.96 7.22
C GLY A 43 -9.71 -2.99 8.22
N THR A 44 -10.89 -3.45 7.80
CA THR A 44 -12.03 -3.72 8.68
C THR A 44 -12.58 -5.12 8.42
N GLY A 45 -12.57 -5.94 9.46
CA GLY A 45 -13.20 -7.27 9.48
C GLY A 45 -14.66 -7.22 9.93
N ASP A 46 -15.43 -8.25 9.56
CA ASP A 46 -16.82 -8.43 9.97
C ASP A 46 -17.04 -8.57 11.48
N ASN A 47 -16.08 -9.13 12.20
CA ASN A 47 -16.08 -9.19 13.67
C ASN A 47 -15.78 -7.84 14.34
N GLY A 48 -15.66 -6.75 13.56
CA GLY A 48 -15.36 -5.41 14.06
C GLY A 48 -13.87 -5.14 14.28
N CYS A 49 -12.97 -6.08 13.92
CA CYS A 49 -11.54 -5.78 13.95
C CYS A 49 -11.21 -4.62 13.00
N LYS A 50 -10.46 -3.65 13.50
CA LYS A 50 -9.87 -2.57 12.71
C LYS A 50 -8.36 -2.63 12.83
N SER A 51 -7.68 -2.51 11.71
CA SER A 51 -6.23 -2.44 11.69
C SER A 51 -5.75 -1.46 10.62
N GLN A 52 -4.60 -0.85 10.86
CA GLN A 52 -4.02 0.14 9.99
C GLN A 52 -2.61 -0.30 9.63
N TYR A 53 -2.29 -0.28 8.35
CA TYR A 53 -0.96 -0.54 7.86
C TYR A 53 -0.46 0.65 7.04
N THR A 54 0.74 1.11 7.36
CA THR A 54 1.38 2.22 6.67
C THR A 54 2.37 1.64 5.65
N LEU A 55 1.99 1.68 4.38
CA LEU A 55 2.88 1.31 3.27
C LEU A 55 3.80 2.51 2.98
N ASN A 56 5.07 2.33 3.30
CA ASN A 56 6.09 3.26 2.88
C ASN A 56 6.52 2.89 1.46
N PRO A 57 6.64 3.86 0.54
CA PRO A 57 7.33 3.62 -0.71
C PRO A 57 8.71 3.07 -0.44
N GLY A 58 9.08 2.06 -1.21
CA GLY A 58 10.44 1.57 -1.21
C GLY A 58 11.37 2.76 -1.37
N THR A 59 12.38 2.85 -0.50
CA THR A 59 13.37 3.91 -0.58
C THR A 59 14.12 3.75 -1.90
N VAL A 60 13.79 4.57 -2.90
CA VAL A 60 14.67 4.76 -4.04
C VAL A 60 15.85 5.57 -3.52
N THR A 61 17.06 5.08 -3.80
CA THR A 61 18.28 5.72 -3.31
C THR A 61 18.29 7.19 -3.74
N PRO A 62 18.52 8.13 -2.80
CA PRO A 62 18.64 9.55 -3.13
C PRO A 62 19.65 9.77 -4.25
N GLY A 63 19.30 10.59 -5.24
CA GLY A 63 20.16 10.88 -6.41
C GLY A 63 19.78 10.15 -7.70
N THR A 64 18.81 9.23 -7.65
CA THR A 64 18.21 8.60 -8.84
C THR A 64 17.08 9.51 -9.35
N TYR A 65 17.43 10.68 -9.89
CA TYR A 65 16.49 11.55 -10.62
C TYR A 65 16.76 11.38 -12.11
N ASP A 66 16.07 10.43 -12.73
CA ASP A 66 16.15 10.21 -14.18
C ASP A 66 14.89 10.71 -14.92
N GLY A 67 13.92 11.27 -14.18
CA GLY A 67 12.62 11.67 -14.71
C GLY A 67 11.66 10.49 -14.98
N SER A 68 12.06 9.26 -14.64
CA SER A 68 11.24 8.06 -14.82
C SER A 68 10.13 7.99 -13.78
N SER A 69 9.02 7.33 -14.14
CA SER A 69 7.99 6.96 -13.16
C SER A 69 8.31 5.59 -12.58
N TYR A 70 8.25 5.47 -11.25
CA TYR A 70 8.56 4.24 -10.54
C TYR A 70 7.27 3.53 -10.14
N ARG A 71 7.26 2.20 -10.25
CA ARG A 71 6.17 1.36 -9.74
C ARG A 71 6.63 0.67 -8.47
N PHE A 72 5.86 0.80 -7.41
CA PHE A 72 6.09 0.12 -6.15
C PHE A 72 5.00 -0.92 -5.93
N ARG A 73 5.39 -1.99 -5.25
CA ARG A 73 4.52 -3.10 -4.89
C ARG A 73 4.77 -3.45 -3.44
N ASN A 74 3.76 -3.24 -2.60
CA ASN A 74 3.82 -3.56 -1.19
C ASN A 74 2.62 -4.40 -0.76
N THR A 75 2.80 -5.19 0.29
CA THR A 75 1.74 -5.98 0.90
C THR A 75 1.54 -5.51 2.33
N ALA A 76 0.33 -5.06 2.65
CA ALA A 76 -0.11 -4.75 4.01
C ALA A 76 -0.64 -6.02 4.66
N HIS A 77 0.01 -6.48 5.73
CA HIS A 77 -0.44 -7.66 6.48
C HIS A 77 -1.27 -7.23 7.68
N PHE A 78 -2.45 -7.84 7.84
CA PHE A 78 -3.32 -7.60 8.99
C PHE A 78 -3.35 -8.84 9.87
N SER A 79 -3.15 -8.63 11.18
CA SER A 79 -3.13 -9.70 12.19
C SER A 79 -4.53 -10.16 12.62
N CYS A 80 -5.58 -9.79 11.88
CA CYS A 80 -6.95 -10.13 12.22
C CYS A 80 -7.47 -11.29 11.39
N THR A 81 -8.06 -12.24 12.10
CA THR A 81 -8.82 -13.36 11.56
C THR A 81 -10.30 -12.99 11.51
N CYS A 82 -10.86 -12.95 10.30
CA CYS A 82 -12.23 -12.53 10.01
C CYS A 82 -12.79 -13.38 8.86
N ASN A 83 -14.09 -13.65 8.81
CA ASN A 83 -14.69 -14.42 7.70
C ASN A 83 -14.83 -13.57 6.44
N SER A 84 -14.97 -12.26 6.61
CA SER A 84 -14.95 -11.28 5.54
C SER A 84 -14.17 -10.04 5.96
N PHE A 85 -13.53 -9.40 4.98
CA PHE A 85 -12.63 -8.28 5.20
C PHE A 85 -12.78 -7.25 4.10
N SER A 86 -12.74 -5.99 4.49
CA SER A 86 -12.82 -4.83 3.61
C SER A 86 -11.66 -3.90 3.90
N TYR A 87 -11.25 -3.11 2.90
CA TYR A 87 -10.18 -2.15 3.09
C TYR A 87 -10.42 -0.82 2.36
N GLU A 88 -9.80 0.24 2.88
CA GLU A 88 -9.77 1.57 2.29
C GLU A 88 -8.31 2.05 2.17
N LEU A 89 -7.98 2.73 1.07
CA LEU A 89 -6.68 3.32 0.81
C LEU A 89 -6.74 4.84 0.99
N LYS A 90 -5.85 5.43 1.79
CA LYS A 90 -5.72 6.90 1.98
C LYS A 90 -4.30 7.40 1.82
#